data_AF-X1CIZ5-F1
#
_entry.id   AF-X1CIZ5-F1
#
_cell.length_a   1.000
_cell.length_b   1.000
_cell.length_c   1.000
_cell.angle_alpha   90.00
_cell.angle_beta   90.00
_cell.angle_gamma   90.00
#
_symmetry.space_group_name_H-M   'P 1'
#
loop_
_entity.id
_entity.type
_entity.pdbx_description
1 polymer ?
#
loop_
_entity_poly.entity_id
_entity_poly.type
_entity_poly.pdbx_seq_one_letter_code
_entity_poly.pdbx_strand_id
1 'polypeptide(L)' 'MYKKQIKILDEEIRKIVKNQEIGQEKRGALKGVRVHKFHIEKQLFLLAYELEEDILKLIMVGSHENYYRNLTKCYNE' A
#
# COMPACT_ATOMS: atom_id res chain seq x y z
N MET A 1 0.34 5.15 14.70
CA MET A 1 -0.22 3.79 14.57
C MET A 1 -0.05 3.05 15.89
N TYR A 2 -1.05 2.28 16.33
CA TYR A 2 -0.96 1.47 17.54
C TYR A 2 -0.22 0.14 17.27
N LYS A 3 0.46 -0.44 18.27
CA LYS A 3 1.27 -1.70 18.13
C LYS A 3 0.54 -2.84 17.41
N LYS A 4 -0.76 -3.03 17.65
CA LYS A 4 -1.57 -4.06 16.97
C LYS A 4 -1.68 -3.83 15.45
N GLN A 5 -1.81 -2.57 15.04
CA GLN A 5 -1.91 -2.20 13.63
C GLN A 5 -0.59 -2.46 12.90
N ILE A 6 0.53 -2.19 13.56
CA ILE A 6 1.87 -2.48 13.02
C ILE A 6 2.05 -3.98 12.80
N LYS A 7 1.59 -4.82 13.75
CA LYS A 7 1.69 -6.27 13.61
C LYS A 7 0.88 -6.79 12.41
N ILE A 8 -0.36 -6.31 12.24
CA ILE A 8 -1.19 -6.70 11.10
C ILE A 8 -0.60 -6.19 9.78
N LEU A 9 -0.06 -4.97 9.77
CA LEU A 9 0.65 -4.43 8.62
C LEU A 9 1.85 -5.32 8.22
N ASP A 10 2.66 -5.76 9.19
CA ASP A 10 3.79 -6.65 8.94
C ASP A 10 3.35 -7.99 8.35
N GLU A 11 2.25 -8.56 8.84
CA GLU A 11 1.67 -9.80 8.27
C GLU A 11 1.18 -9.60 6.83
N GLU A 12 0.55 -8.48 6.52
CA GLU A 12 0.11 -8.15 5.16
C GLU A 12 1.31 -7.92 4.23
N ILE A 13 2.36 -7.24 4.69
CA ILE A 13 3.61 -7.07 3.94
C ILE A 13 4.22 -8.44 3.62
N ARG A 14 4.29 -9.36 4.59
CA ARG A 14 4.80 -10.72 4.34
C ARG A 14 3.95 -11.50 3.33
N LYS A 15 2.64 -11.28 3.28
CA LYS A 15 1.77 -11.87 2.24
C LYS A 15 2.13 -11.32 0.88
N ILE A 16 2.34 -10.00 0.76
CA ILE A 16 2.75 -9.36 -0.51
C ILE A 16 4.13 -9.85 -0.95
N VAL A 17 5.08 -10.02 -0.04
CA VAL A 17 6.41 -10.57 -0.35
C VAL A 17 6.29 -12.01 -0.86
N LYS A 18 5.43 -12.84 -0.25
CA LYS A 18 5.18 -14.22 -0.70
C LYS A 18 4.40 -14.30 -2.01
N ASN A 19 3.55 -13.30 -2.27
CA ASN A 19 2.72 -13.23 -3.46
C ASN A 19 2.70 -11.80 -3.97
N GLN A 20 3.64 -11.52 -4.87
CA GLN A 20 3.82 -10.24 -5.53
C GLN A 20 2.60 -9.82 -6.37
N GLU A 21 1.71 -10.77 -6.71
CA GLU A 21 0.48 -10.49 -7.45
C GLU A 21 -0.63 -9.87 -6.59
N ILE A 22 -0.47 -9.85 -5.27
CA ILE A 22 -1.40 -9.17 -4.36
C ILE A 22 -1.51 -7.68 -4.74
N GLY A 23 -2.65 -7.08 -4.42
CA GLY A 23 -2.94 -5.68 -4.72
C GLY A 23 -3.44 -5.44 -6.14
N GLN A 24 -3.88 -4.22 -6.39
CA GLN A 24 -4.30 -3.78 -7.72
C GLN A 24 -3.30 -2.78 -8.27
N GLU A 25 -2.68 -3.14 -9.41
CA GLU A 25 -1.80 -2.25 -10.15
C GLU A 25 -2.58 -1.06 -10.69
N LYS A 26 -2.02 0.13 -10.49
CA LYS A 26 -2.57 1.37 -11.05
C LYS A 26 -2.08 1.56 -12.48
N ARG A 27 -2.98 2.12 -13.30
CA ARG A 27 -2.73 2.47 -14.70
C ARG A 27 -2.58 3.98 -14.84
N GLY A 28 -1.95 4.43 -15.92
CA GLY A 28 -1.75 5.86 -16.21
C GLY A 28 -0.50 6.42 -15.53
N ALA A 29 -0.61 7.60 -14.92
CA ALA A 29 0.52 8.27 -14.26
C ALA A 29 1.14 7.47 -13.10
N LEU A 30 0.39 6.54 -12.48
CA LEU A 30 0.85 5.70 -11.38
C LEU A 30 1.19 4.27 -11.83
N LYS A 31 1.58 4.09 -13.10
CA LYS A 31 1.94 2.78 -13.66
C LYS A 31 3.17 2.23 -12.93
N GLY A 32 3.05 1.04 -12.35
CA GLY A 32 4.07 0.42 -11.50
C GLY A 32 3.72 0.42 -10.00
N VAL A 33 2.84 1.32 -9.56
CA VAL A 33 2.35 1.34 -8.18
C VAL A 33 1.18 0.37 -8.02
N ARG A 34 1.31 -0.54 -7.06
CA ARG A 34 0.25 -1.45 -6.62
C ARG A 34 -0.35 -0.96 -5.32
N VAL A 35 -1.68 -1.08 -5.22
CA VAL A 35 -2.41 -0.71 -4.01
C VAL A 35 -3.05 -1.96 -3.43
N HIS A 36 -2.58 -2.38 -2.26
CA HIS A 36 -3.19 -3.44 -1.47
C HIS A 36 -4.17 -2.85 -0.45
N LYS A 37 -5.41 -3.33 -0.46
CA LYS A 37 -6.47 -2.90 0.46
C LYS A 37 -6.72 -4.00 1.48
N PHE A 38 -6.63 -3.67 2.76
CA PHE A 38 -6.80 -4.63 3.84
C PHE A 38 -7.49 -3.97 5.03
N HIS A 39 -8.15 -4.77 5.85
CA HIS A 39 -8.84 -4.29 7.04
C HIS A 39 -8.01 -4.58 8.28
N ILE A 40 -7.81 -3.55 9.10
CA ILE A 40 -7.29 -3.71 10.46
C ILE A 40 -8.47 -3.49 11.40
N GLU A 41 -8.92 -4.58 12.04
CA GLU A 41 -10.11 -4.61 12.88
C GLU A 41 -11.37 -4.12 12.15
N LYS A 42 -11.77 -2.85 12.32
CA LYS A 42 -12.94 -2.24 11.66
C LYS A 42 -12.58 -1.14 10.66
N GLN A 43 -11.29 -0.88 10.45
CA GLN A 43 -10.82 0.24 9.64
C GLN A 43 -10.12 -0.26 8.37
N LEU A 44 -10.51 0.30 7.23
CA LEU A 44 -9.91 0.00 5.93
C LEU A 44 -8.60 0.78 5.77
N PHE A 45 -7.52 0.05 5.51
CA PHE A 45 -6.21 0.58 5.18
C PHE A 45 -5.84 0.27 3.74
N LEU A 46 -5.05 1.17 3.15
CA LEU A 46 -4.47 1.02 1.84
C LEU A 46 -2.96 1.14 1.97
N LEU A 47 -2.25 0.24 1.31
CA LEU A 47 -0.81 0.27 1.17
C LEU A 47 -0.47 0.42 -0.32
N ALA A 48 0.12 1.56 -0.69
CA ALA A 48 0.83 1.71 -1.95
C ALA A 48 2.22 1.12 -1.81
N TYR A 49 2.60 0.31 -2.77
CA TYR A 49 3.95 -0.18 -2.93
C TYR A 49 4.29 -0.32 -4.41
N GLU A 50 5.59 -0.33 -4.68
CA GLU A 50 6.17 -0.69 -5.96
C GLU A 50 6.94 -1.99 -5.82
N LEU A 51 6.91 -2.79 -6.88
CA LEU A 51 7.75 -3.96 -7.02
C LEU A 51 8.83 -3.61 -8.03
N GLU A 52 10.06 -3.51 -7.55
CA GLU A 52 11.23 -3.26 -8.39
C GLU A 52 12.17 -4.45 -8.24
N GLU A 53 12.28 -5.25 -9.31
CA GLU A 53 13.03 -6.50 -9.36
C GLU A 53 12.56 -7.52 -8.31
N ASP A 54 13.12 -7.48 -7.10
CA ASP A 54 12.77 -8.30 -5.93
C ASP A 54 12.52 -7.46 -4.66
N ILE A 55 12.60 -6.13 -4.78
CA ILE A 55 12.46 -5.20 -3.67
C ILE A 55 11.02 -4.69 -3.63
N LEU A 56 10.38 -4.94 -2.47
CA LEU A 56 9.09 -4.35 -2.16
C LEU A 56 9.27 -2.95 -1.57
N LYS A 57 9.04 -1.92 -2.37
CA LYS A 57 9.16 -0.53 -1.94
C LYS A 57 7.83 -0.01 -1.42
N LEU A 58 7.72 0.21 -0.11
CA LEU A 58 6.53 0.75 0.53
C LEU A 58 6.48 2.27 0.30
N ILE A 59 5.50 2.76 -0.47
CA ILE A 59 5.37 4.20 -0.77
C ILE A 59 4.54 4.89 0.31
N MET A 60 3.35 4.35 0.59
CA MET A 60 2.40 5.02 1.49
C MET A 60 1.44 4.03 2.11
N VAL A 61 1.20 4.16 3.42
CA VAL A 61 0.14 3.44 4.14
C VAL A 61 -0.81 4.43 4.81
N GLY A 62 -2.12 4.25 4.63
CA GLY A 62 -3.11 5.16 5.20
C GLY A 62 -4.54 4.69 5.04
N SER A 63 -5.46 5.36 5.73
CA SER A 63 -6.91 5.12 5.58
C SER A 63 -7.46 5.82 4.34
N HIS A 64 -8.54 5.27 3.78
CA HIS A 64 -9.10 5.63 2.46
C HIS A 64 -9.38 7.13 2.26
N GLU A 65 -9.74 7.86 3.31
CA GLU A 65 -10.12 9.28 3.22
C GLU A 65 -8.98 10.24 2.84
N ASN A 66 -7.73 9.95 3.26
CA ASN A 66 -6.60 10.87 3.06
C ASN A 66 -5.57 10.38 2.03
N TYR A 67 -5.75 9.17 1.53
CA TYR A 67 -4.78 8.46 0.69
C TYR A 67 -4.67 9.07 -0.72
N TYR A 68 -5.79 9.19 -1.45
CA TYR A 68 -5.75 9.72 -2.82
C TYR A 68 -5.43 11.21 -2.88
N ARG A 69 -5.85 12.00 -1.89
CA ARG A 69 -5.56 13.45 -1.84
C ARG A 69 -4.07 13.74 -1.70
N ASN A 70 -3.33 12.93 -0.94
CA ASN A 70 -1.88 13.09 -0.76
C ASN A 70 -1.08 12.40 -1.87
N LEU A 71 -1.52 11.25 -2.38
CA LEU A 71 -0.83 10.51 -3.44
C LEU A 71 -0.72 11.35 -4.73
N THR A 72 -1.78 12.06 -5.12
CA THR A 72 -1.75 12.93 -6.30
C THR A 72 -0.85 14.15 -6.10
N LYS A 73 -0.73 14.66 -4.87
CA LYS A 73 0.11 15.83 -4.57
C LYS A 73 1.59 15.50 -4.64
N CYS A 74 2.01 14.33 -4.16
CA CYS A 74 3.41 13.93 -4.13
C CYS A 74 3.98 13.48 -5.49
N TYR A 75 3.12 13.22 -6.50
CA TYR A 75 3.55 12.86 -7.86
C TYR A 75 3.67 14.07 -8.80
N ASN A 76 3.22 15.26 -8.38
CA ASN A 76 3.19 16.48 -9.21
C ASN A 76 4.18 17.57 -8.73
N GLU A 77 5.15 17.23 -7.88
CA GLU A 77 6.32 18.05 -7.56
C GLU A 77 7.59 17.29 -7.98
#